data_AF-A0A059WV20-F1
#
_entry.id   AF-A0A059WV20-F1
#
_cell.length_a   1.000
_cell.length_b   1.000
_cell.length_c   1.000
_cell.angle_alpha   90.00
_cell.angle_beta   90.00
_cell.angle_gamma   90.00
#
_symmetry.space_group_name_H-M   'P 1'
#
loop_
_entity.id
_entity.type
_entity.pdbx_description
1 polymer ?
#
loop_
_entity_poly.entity_id
_entity_poly.type
_entity_poly.pdbx_seq_one_letter_code
_entity_poly.pdbx_strand_id
1 'polypeptide(L)'
;THGIGRVEYEIRDGEIVFADSGPVRVMLTEERVGAASEPTLRDLSEGLVAVYGTDYGIHSPTWISRFTDMTRQAAAYRAGRILLAGDAAHVHSPDGGQGLQMGVHDAVNLGWKLAQVINRTSPESLLDTYHAERHPVAARALRTTMAHVALRRPDERTAALRDTIGEFLMNDESRRRFAAMLCGLDIQYNFGQYNLGEGHPLLGRRMPDLDLATSDGPLRVFSLLHDARPVLINFGGDLDIAPWADRVQSIDARYEGTWELPAMGEVVAPAAVLVRPDGHVAWVGNGTDQGLHDALATWFGPPAAV
;
A
#
# COMPACT_ATOMS: atom_id res chain seq x y z
N THR A 1 -22.54 -4.91 9.43
CA THR A 1 -21.96 -6.28 9.44
C THR A 1 -21.81 -6.69 10.88
N HIS A 2 -22.25 -7.89 11.21
CA HIS A 2 -22.20 -8.43 12.58
C HIS A 2 -21.34 -9.68 12.55
N GLY A 3 -20.55 -9.91 13.60
CA GLY A 3 -19.67 -11.08 13.65
C GLY A 3 -19.21 -11.39 15.06
N ILE A 4 -19.10 -12.68 15.35
CA ILE A 4 -18.51 -13.22 16.56
C ILE A 4 -17.39 -14.15 16.10
N GLY A 5 -16.17 -13.90 16.55
CA GLY A 5 -15.00 -14.69 16.18
C GLY A 5 -14.13 -15.02 17.39
N ARG A 6 -13.48 -16.18 17.38
CA ARG A 6 -12.50 -16.55 18.40
C ARG A 6 -11.20 -15.76 18.18
N VAL A 7 -10.56 -15.35 19.28
CA VAL A 7 -9.30 -14.61 19.21
C VAL A 7 -8.11 -15.57 19.22
N GLU A 8 -8.21 -16.64 20.00
CA GLU A 8 -7.14 -17.62 20.15
C GLU A 8 -7.28 -18.71 19.09
N TYR A 9 -6.20 -18.90 18.33
CA TYR A 9 -6.06 -19.94 17.32
C TYR A 9 -4.60 -20.35 17.18
N GLU A 10 -4.39 -21.52 16.60
CA GLU A 10 -3.10 -22.00 16.14
C GLU A 10 -3.21 -22.44 14.68
N ILE A 11 -2.07 -22.47 13.97
CA ILE A 11 -2.00 -23.00 12.61
C ILE A 11 -1.42 -24.41 12.70
N ARG A 12 -2.22 -25.42 12.38
CA ARG A 12 -1.81 -26.84 12.31
C ARG A 12 -1.98 -27.31 10.87
N ASP A 13 -0.89 -27.77 10.26
CA ASP A 13 -0.88 -28.27 8.88
C ASP A 13 -1.46 -27.30 7.85
N GLY A 14 -1.30 -25.99 8.07
CA GLY A 14 -1.85 -24.94 7.21
C GLY A 14 -3.31 -24.57 7.47
N GLU A 15 -3.98 -25.27 8.40
CA GLU A 15 -5.34 -24.96 8.83
C GLU A 15 -5.36 -24.15 10.12
N ILE A 16 -6.32 -23.23 10.22
CA ILE A 16 -6.56 -22.43 11.42
C ILE A 16 -7.45 -23.24 12.36
N VAL A 17 -6.91 -23.64 13.51
CA VAL A 17 -7.64 -24.33 14.57
C VAL A 17 -7.89 -23.33 15.71
N PHE A 18 -9.16 -23.01 15.94
CA PHE A 18 -9.57 -22.09 17.02
C PHE A 18 -9.67 -22.81 18.35
N ALA A 19 -9.36 -22.11 19.44
CA ALA A 19 -9.55 -22.63 20.78
C ALA A 19 -11.05 -22.84 21.09
N ASP A 20 -11.35 -23.95 21.77
CA ASP A 20 -12.73 -24.30 22.19
C ASP A 20 -13.26 -23.40 23.32
N SER A 21 -12.37 -22.69 24.01
CA SER A 21 -12.68 -21.78 25.11
C SER A 21 -11.86 -20.49 24.99
N GLY A 22 -12.14 -19.50 25.83
CA GLY A 22 -11.44 -18.21 25.81
C GLY A 22 -12.23 -17.07 25.16
N PRO A 23 -11.63 -15.87 25.12
CA PRO A 23 -12.31 -14.65 24.71
C PRO A 23 -12.74 -14.68 23.24
N VAL A 24 -13.84 -13.99 22.95
CA VAL A 24 -14.36 -13.77 21.59
C VAL A 24 -14.27 -12.30 21.23
N ARG A 25 -14.01 -12.02 19.95
CA ARG A 25 -14.19 -10.70 19.35
C ARG A 25 -15.61 -10.60 18.82
N VAL A 26 -16.34 -9.60 19.29
CA VAL A 26 -17.67 -9.26 18.80
C VAL A 26 -17.61 -7.95 18.03
N MET A 27 -18.19 -7.92 16.84
CA MET A 27 -18.37 -6.71 16.05
C MET A 27 -19.84 -6.57 15.69
N LEU A 28 -20.44 -5.43 16.02
CA LEU A 28 -21.82 -5.11 15.67
C LEU A 28 -21.88 -3.78 14.92
N THR A 29 -22.98 -3.56 14.19
CA THR A 29 -23.28 -2.28 13.57
C THR A 29 -24.54 -1.73 14.24
N GLU A 30 -24.44 -0.56 14.84
CA GLU A 30 -25.59 0.14 15.41
C GLU A 30 -26.43 0.78 14.29
N GLU A 31 -27.76 0.80 14.43
CA GLU A 31 -28.66 1.39 13.42
C GLU A 31 -28.50 2.92 13.34
N ARG A 32 -28.11 3.55 14.46
CA ARG A 32 -27.96 4.99 14.59
C ARG A 32 -26.61 5.28 15.23
N VAL A 33 -26.01 6.40 14.85
CA VAL A 33 -24.82 6.90 15.54
C VAL A 33 -25.21 7.25 16.98
N GLY A 34 -24.70 6.46 17.93
CA GLY A 34 -24.90 6.68 19.36
C GLY A 34 -24.18 7.91 19.92
N ALA A 35 -24.31 8.12 21.23
CA ALA A 35 -23.58 9.17 21.92
C ALA A 35 -22.05 8.94 21.84
N ALA A 36 -21.28 10.03 21.86
CA ALA A 36 -19.81 9.98 21.85
C ALA A 36 -19.19 9.49 23.18
N SER A 37 -20.00 8.94 24.09
CA SER A 37 -19.53 8.34 25.33
C SER A 37 -18.90 6.97 25.08
N GLU A 38 -18.00 6.56 25.97
CA GLU A 38 -17.41 5.22 25.97
C GLU A 38 -18.51 4.14 25.96
N PRO A 39 -18.39 3.12 25.09
CA PRO A 39 -19.37 2.05 25.00
C PRO A 39 -19.33 1.17 26.25
N THR A 40 -20.50 0.72 26.69
CA THR A 40 -20.63 -0.13 27.88
C THR A 40 -20.90 -1.59 27.51
N LEU A 41 -20.71 -2.51 28.47
CA LEU A 41 -21.13 -3.91 28.31
C LEU A 41 -22.64 -4.02 28.03
N ARG A 42 -23.43 -3.09 28.57
CA ARG A 42 -24.87 -3.02 28.33
C ARG A 42 -25.17 -2.66 26.88
N ASP A 43 -24.46 -1.69 26.31
CA ASP A 43 -24.62 -1.31 24.89
C ASP A 43 -24.37 -2.52 23.99
N LEU A 44 -23.33 -3.31 24.30
CA LEU A 44 -23.00 -4.53 23.56
C LEU A 44 -24.08 -5.61 23.71
N SER A 45 -24.61 -5.81 24.93
CA SER A 45 -25.69 -6.77 25.21
C SER A 45 -26.97 -6.38 24.45
N GLU A 46 -27.37 -5.11 24.51
CA GLU A 46 -28.53 -4.60 23.77
C GLU A 46 -28.37 -4.78 22.25
N GLY A 47 -27.18 -4.51 21.71
CA GLY A 47 -26.87 -4.74 20.30
C GLY A 47 -26.91 -6.22 19.90
N LEU A 48 -26.38 -7.12 20.72
CA LEU A 48 -26.44 -8.57 20.46
C LEU A 48 -27.88 -9.08 20.49
N VAL A 49 -28.69 -8.66 21.46
CA VAL A 49 -30.11 -9.01 21.53
C VAL A 49 -30.86 -8.50 20.29
N ALA A 50 -30.58 -7.28 19.84
CA ALA A 50 -31.23 -6.72 18.65
C ALA A 50 -30.89 -7.50 17.37
N VAL A 51 -29.66 -8.00 17.24
CA VAL A 51 -29.18 -8.69 16.02
C VAL A 51 -29.44 -10.19 16.04
N TYR A 52 -29.19 -10.85 17.18
CA TYR A 52 -29.17 -12.30 17.32
C TYR A 52 -30.29 -12.83 18.24
N GLY A 53 -31.08 -11.96 18.88
CA GLY A 53 -32.15 -12.33 19.81
C GLY A 53 -31.66 -12.76 21.20
N THR A 54 -30.35 -12.72 21.45
CA THR A 54 -29.71 -13.06 22.74
C THR A 54 -28.38 -12.34 22.86
N ASP A 55 -27.96 -12.04 24.08
CA ASP A 55 -26.60 -11.54 24.36
C ASP A 55 -25.61 -12.66 24.67
N TYR A 56 -26.05 -13.92 24.60
CA TYR A 56 -25.26 -15.10 24.92
C TYR A 56 -24.65 -15.10 26.34
N GLY A 57 -25.15 -14.25 27.24
CA GLY A 57 -24.60 -14.07 28.59
C GLY A 57 -23.20 -13.45 28.60
N ILE A 58 -22.87 -12.55 27.67
CA ILE A 58 -21.56 -11.89 27.64
C ILE A 58 -21.17 -11.26 28.99
N HIS A 59 -19.90 -11.42 29.35
CA HIS A 59 -19.35 -10.89 30.60
C HIS A 59 -17.84 -10.65 30.47
N SER A 60 -17.25 -10.01 31.47
CA SER A 60 -15.79 -9.82 31.60
C SER A 60 -15.11 -9.22 30.36
N PRO A 61 -15.56 -8.06 29.83
CA PRO A 61 -14.96 -7.48 28.65
C PRO A 61 -13.51 -7.06 28.92
N THR A 62 -12.58 -7.50 28.06
CA THR A 62 -11.19 -7.03 28.09
C THR A 62 -11.08 -5.60 27.54
N TRP A 63 -11.86 -5.29 26.50
CA TRP A 63 -11.92 -3.98 25.86
C TRP A 63 -13.23 -3.85 25.07
N ILE A 64 -13.80 -2.65 25.05
CA ILE A 64 -14.94 -2.28 24.20
C ILE A 64 -14.60 -0.94 23.54
N SER A 65 -14.88 -0.81 22.25
CA SER A 65 -14.69 0.43 21.51
C SER A 65 -15.78 0.61 20.47
N ARG A 66 -16.06 1.87 20.14
CA ARG A 66 -17.04 2.29 19.14
C ARG A 66 -16.32 3.11 18.08
N PHE A 67 -16.56 2.80 16.82
CA PHE A 67 -16.02 3.53 15.67
C PHE A 67 -17.13 3.78 14.64
N THR A 68 -16.88 4.70 13.73
CA THR A 68 -17.81 5.06 12.65
C THR A 68 -17.13 4.89 11.29
N ASP A 69 -17.90 5.03 10.22
CA ASP A 69 -17.43 5.00 8.84
C ASP A 69 -16.96 6.39 8.33
N MET A 70 -16.55 7.28 9.23
CA MET A 70 -16.05 8.61 8.86
C MET A 70 -14.95 8.52 7.81
N THR A 71 -15.20 9.16 6.67
CA THR A 71 -14.30 9.19 5.53
C THR A 71 -13.81 10.62 5.33
N ARG A 72 -12.59 10.93 5.76
CA ARG A 72 -12.01 12.28 5.69
C ARG A 72 -10.55 12.21 5.28
N GLN A 73 -10.11 13.22 4.54
CA GLN A 73 -8.74 13.37 4.11
C GLN A 73 -8.29 14.82 4.26
N ALA A 74 -7.07 15.04 4.71
CA ALA A 74 -6.45 16.36 4.74
C ALA A 74 -6.36 16.93 3.32
N ALA A 75 -6.71 18.22 3.16
CA ALA A 75 -6.65 18.90 1.87
C ALA A 75 -5.22 19.02 1.34
N ALA A 76 -4.23 19.12 2.23
CA ALA A 76 -2.81 19.15 1.91
C ALA A 76 -2.05 18.27 2.89
N TYR A 77 -1.08 17.50 2.38
CA TYR A 77 -0.21 16.65 3.21
C TYR A 77 1.05 17.38 3.67
N ARG A 78 1.30 18.57 3.11
CA ARG A 78 2.41 19.45 3.45
C ARG A 78 1.93 20.89 3.48
N ALA A 79 2.33 21.61 4.53
CA ALA A 79 2.21 23.05 4.65
C ALA A 79 3.56 23.60 5.15
N GLY A 80 4.42 24.01 4.20
CA GLY A 80 5.79 24.41 4.51
C GLY A 80 6.59 23.27 5.12
N ARG A 81 6.91 23.38 6.42
CA ARG A 81 7.70 22.40 7.20
C ARG A 81 6.83 21.44 8.04
N ILE A 82 5.52 21.54 7.95
CA ILE A 82 4.57 20.66 8.64
C ILE A 82 4.06 19.64 7.61
N LEU A 83 4.15 18.36 7.95
CA LEU A 83 3.67 17.25 7.12
C LEU A 83 2.75 16.34 7.92
N LEU A 84 1.78 15.72 7.25
CA LEU A 84 0.82 14.78 7.84
C LEU A 84 0.96 13.42 7.18
N ALA A 85 0.93 12.35 7.96
CA ALA A 85 0.99 10.95 7.49
C ALA A 85 0.04 10.05 8.31
N GLY A 86 -0.42 8.96 7.71
CA GLY A 86 -1.35 8.02 8.37
C GLY A 86 -2.67 8.67 8.76
N ASP A 87 -3.24 8.26 9.92
CA ASP A 87 -4.56 8.71 10.37
C ASP A 87 -4.68 10.24 10.55
N ALA A 88 -3.56 10.95 10.74
CA ALA A 88 -3.56 12.41 10.77
C ALA A 88 -3.86 13.04 9.39
N ALA A 89 -3.59 12.30 8.31
CA ALA A 89 -3.83 12.72 6.93
C ALA A 89 -5.11 12.13 6.35
N HIS A 90 -5.56 10.96 6.80
CA HIS A 90 -6.75 10.30 6.27
C HIS A 90 -7.36 9.31 7.27
N VAL A 91 -8.68 9.34 7.42
CA VAL A 91 -9.45 8.37 8.21
C VAL A 91 -10.59 7.81 7.36
N HIS A 92 -10.84 6.51 7.51
CA HIS A 92 -11.89 5.79 6.78
C HIS A 92 -12.38 4.59 7.59
N SER A 93 -13.47 3.96 7.14
CA SER A 93 -13.95 2.70 7.72
C SER A 93 -12.82 1.66 7.79
N PRO A 94 -12.68 0.87 8.88
CA PRO A 94 -11.64 -0.15 9.01
C PRO A 94 -11.83 -1.34 8.05
N ASP A 95 -12.88 -1.30 7.23
CA ASP A 95 -13.18 -2.31 6.23
C ASP A 95 -12.02 -2.57 5.27
N GLY A 96 -11.63 -3.83 5.15
CA GLY A 96 -10.49 -4.25 4.33
C GLY A 96 -9.12 -4.07 4.99
N GLY A 97 -9.04 -3.55 6.22
CA GLY A 97 -7.79 -3.51 7.00
C GLY A 97 -6.72 -2.57 6.43
N GLN A 98 -7.11 -1.54 5.68
CA GLN A 98 -6.18 -0.73 4.88
C GLN A 98 -5.50 0.42 5.66
N GLY A 99 -6.07 0.89 6.78
CA GLY A 99 -5.61 2.11 7.46
C GLY A 99 -4.14 2.06 7.89
N LEU A 100 -3.76 1.04 8.66
CA LEU A 100 -2.36 0.86 9.10
C LEU A 100 -1.41 0.68 7.92
N GLN A 101 -1.79 -0.13 6.93
CA GLN A 101 -0.98 -0.35 5.72
C GLN A 101 -0.69 0.97 5.01
N MET A 102 -1.71 1.81 4.83
CA MET A 102 -1.57 3.11 4.18
C MET A 102 -0.66 4.05 4.97
N GLY A 103 -0.79 4.10 6.30
CA GLY A 103 0.08 4.89 7.16
C GLY A 103 1.56 4.45 7.08
N VAL A 104 1.83 3.15 7.04
CA VAL A 104 3.20 2.62 6.84
C VAL A 104 3.73 3.04 5.47
N HIS A 105 2.93 2.91 4.41
CA HIS A 105 3.35 3.32 3.06
C HIS A 105 3.60 4.84 2.95
N ASP A 106 2.82 5.65 3.66
CA ASP A 106 3.06 7.09 3.75
C ASP A 106 4.41 7.40 4.43
N ALA A 107 4.69 6.74 5.55
CA ALA A 107 5.93 6.92 6.29
C ALA A 107 7.15 6.50 5.47
N VAL A 108 7.08 5.35 4.77
CA VAL A 108 8.15 4.87 3.89
C VAL A 108 8.36 5.82 2.71
N ASN A 109 7.29 6.33 2.08
CA ASN A 109 7.42 7.29 0.99
C ASN A 109 8.02 8.63 1.43
N LEU A 110 7.67 9.11 2.63
CA LEU A 110 8.15 10.38 3.16
C LEU A 110 9.58 10.30 3.72
N GLY A 111 9.92 9.21 4.41
CA GLY A 111 11.14 9.11 5.21
C GLY A 111 12.42 9.43 4.43
N TRP A 112 12.61 8.78 3.29
CA TRP A 112 13.82 8.98 2.46
C TRP A 112 13.85 10.38 1.82
N LYS A 113 12.70 10.92 1.39
CA LYS A 113 12.60 12.27 0.81
C LYS A 113 12.95 13.33 1.83
N LEU A 114 12.42 13.19 3.04
CA LEU A 114 12.69 14.09 4.15
C LEU A 114 14.16 14.04 4.57
N ALA A 115 14.75 12.84 4.64
CA ALA A 115 16.17 12.67 4.93
C ALA A 115 17.05 13.37 3.87
N GLN A 116 16.77 13.21 2.58
CA GLN A 116 17.52 13.87 1.52
C GLN A 116 17.43 15.40 1.57
N VAL A 117 16.25 15.96 1.86
CA VAL A 117 16.08 17.42 1.98
C VAL A 117 16.80 17.95 3.22
N ILE A 118 16.72 17.25 4.36
CA ILE A 118 17.44 17.63 5.59
C ILE A 118 18.96 17.62 5.36
N ASN A 119 19.47 16.60 4.66
CA ASN A 119 20.88 16.45 4.33
C ASN A 119 21.34 17.33 3.16
N ARG A 120 20.45 18.14 2.58
CA ARG A 120 20.71 19.02 1.41
C ARG A 120 21.17 18.26 0.16
N THR A 121 20.85 16.98 0.08
CA THR A 121 21.06 16.14 -1.10
C THR A 121 20.12 16.56 -2.22
N SER A 122 18.85 16.81 -1.89
CA SER A 122 17.79 17.13 -2.85
C SER A 122 17.10 18.46 -2.51
N PRO A 123 16.52 19.16 -3.50
CA PRO A 123 15.76 20.39 -3.27
C PRO A 123 14.48 20.13 -2.45
N GLU A 124 13.97 21.18 -1.81
CA GLU A 124 12.70 21.10 -1.05
C GLU A 124 11.50 20.66 -1.92
N SER A 125 11.56 20.83 -3.24
CA SER A 125 10.52 20.37 -4.18
C SER A 125 10.37 18.85 -4.22
N LEU A 126 11.39 18.07 -3.82
CA LEU A 126 11.23 16.62 -3.67
C LEU A 126 10.13 16.27 -2.67
N LEU A 127 9.97 17.06 -1.60
CA LEU A 127 8.91 16.84 -0.61
C LEU A 127 7.51 17.16 -1.14
N ASP A 128 7.36 17.94 -2.21
CA ASP A 128 6.05 18.18 -2.82
C ASP A 128 5.51 16.92 -3.51
N THR A 129 6.40 16.04 -3.96
CA THR A 129 6.04 14.74 -4.51
C THR A 129 5.35 13.84 -3.47
N TYR A 130 5.59 14.02 -2.17
CA TYR A 130 4.91 13.24 -1.14
C TYR A 130 3.38 13.41 -1.21
N HIS A 131 2.91 14.65 -1.31
CA HIS A 131 1.49 14.92 -1.48
C HIS A 131 0.99 14.41 -2.84
N ALA A 132 1.70 14.74 -3.92
CA ALA A 132 1.30 14.36 -5.28
C ALA A 132 1.18 12.83 -5.47
N GLU A 133 2.02 12.06 -4.77
CA GLU A 133 2.02 10.60 -4.83
C GLU A 133 1.01 9.96 -3.87
N ARG A 134 0.95 10.42 -2.61
CA ARG A 134 0.20 9.72 -1.55
C ARG A 134 -1.24 10.20 -1.40
N HIS A 135 -1.54 11.44 -1.76
CA HIS A 135 -2.91 11.97 -1.67
C HIS A 135 -3.89 11.24 -2.60
N PRO A 136 -3.58 11.00 -3.89
CA PRO A 136 -4.49 10.25 -4.76
C PRO A 136 -4.68 8.78 -4.34
N VAL A 137 -3.65 8.15 -3.76
CA VAL A 137 -3.73 6.78 -3.23
C VAL A 137 -4.76 6.70 -2.11
N ALA A 138 -4.67 7.61 -1.14
CA ALA A 138 -5.62 7.65 -0.03
C ALA A 138 -7.03 8.03 -0.52
N ALA A 139 -7.16 9.00 -1.43
CA ALA A 139 -8.46 9.36 -2.00
C ALA A 139 -9.17 8.16 -2.65
N ARG A 140 -8.42 7.30 -3.36
CA ARG A 140 -8.94 6.07 -3.95
C ARG A 140 -9.38 5.07 -2.87
N ALA A 141 -8.56 4.83 -1.85
CA ALA A 141 -8.89 3.92 -0.75
C ALA A 141 -10.15 4.36 0.03
N LEU A 142 -10.28 5.66 0.30
CA LEU A 142 -11.47 6.26 0.91
C LEU A 142 -12.72 6.01 0.04
N ARG A 143 -12.60 6.17 -1.28
CA ARG A 143 -13.71 5.89 -2.21
C ARG A 143 -14.11 4.42 -2.22
N THR A 144 -13.13 3.52 -2.22
CA THR A 144 -13.34 2.07 -2.17
C THR A 144 -14.00 1.63 -0.87
N THR A 145 -13.54 2.15 0.27
CA THR A 145 -14.12 1.81 1.58
C THR A 145 -15.55 2.33 1.73
N MET A 146 -15.88 3.53 1.22
CA MET A 146 -17.27 4.00 1.12
C MET A 146 -18.15 3.05 0.29
N ALA A 147 -17.63 2.50 -0.82
CA ALA A 147 -18.36 1.52 -1.63
C ALA A 147 -18.59 0.21 -0.86
N HIS A 148 -17.59 -0.28 -0.12
CA HIS A 148 -17.75 -1.47 0.73
C HIS A 148 -18.80 -1.27 1.83
N VAL A 149 -18.81 -0.10 2.47
CA VAL A 149 -19.81 0.24 3.48
C VAL A 149 -21.21 0.26 2.87
N ALA A 150 -21.37 0.86 1.67
CA ALA A 150 -22.65 0.86 0.96
C ALA A 150 -23.15 -0.57 0.62
N LEU A 151 -22.24 -1.46 0.22
CA LEU A 151 -22.55 -2.86 -0.12
C LEU A 151 -23.02 -3.70 1.08
N ARG A 152 -22.90 -3.20 2.31
CA ARG A 152 -23.30 -3.90 3.54
C ARG A 152 -24.73 -3.62 3.99
N ARG A 153 -25.46 -2.73 3.30
CA ARG A 153 -26.85 -2.42 3.66
C ARG A 153 -27.72 -3.68 3.59
N PRO A 154 -28.58 -3.92 4.62
CA PRO A 154 -29.40 -5.12 4.70
C PRO A 154 -30.72 -4.93 3.93
N ASP A 155 -30.64 -4.69 2.62
CA ASP A 155 -31.80 -4.53 1.74
C ASP A 155 -31.67 -5.40 0.47
N GLU A 156 -32.80 -5.79 -0.11
CA GLU A 156 -32.85 -6.71 -1.26
C GLU A 156 -32.10 -6.17 -2.49
N ARG A 157 -32.09 -4.85 -2.70
CA ARG A 157 -31.41 -4.25 -3.86
C ARG A 157 -29.89 -4.31 -3.69
N THR A 158 -29.41 -4.01 -2.49
CA THR A 158 -27.98 -4.15 -2.15
C THR A 158 -27.54 -5.61 -2.17
N ALA A 159 -28.40 -6.55 -1.74
CA ALA A 159 -28.12 -7.99 -1.85
C ALA A 159 -27.93 -8.41 -3.32
N ALA A 160 -28.88 -8.09 -4.20
CA ALA A 160 -28.77 -8.40 -5.63
C ALA A 160 -27.51 -7.78 -6.28
N LEU A 161 -27.16 -6.53 -5.92
CA LEU A 161 -25.93 -5.90 -6.38
C LEU A 161 -24.68 -6.66 -5.90
N ARG A 162 -24.67 -7.11 -4.64
CA ARG A 162 -23.56 -7.90 -4.07
C ARG A 162 -23.40 -9.23 -4.80
N ASP A 163 -24.50 -9.89 -5.13
CA ASP A 163 -24.48 -11.15 -5.88
C ASP A 163 -23.89 -10.95 -7.28
N THR A 164 -24.33 -9.90 -7.99
CA THR A 164 -23.76 -9.54 -9.31
C THR A 164 -22.26 -9.23 -9.23
N ILE A 165 -21.82 -8.45 -8.23
CA ILE A 165 -20.39 -8.19 -8.02
C ILE A 165 -19.64 -9.50 -7.69
N GLY A 166 -20.26 -10.37 -6.90
CA GLY A 166 -19.72 -11.69 -6.56
C GLY A 166 -19.46 -12.53 -7.81
N GLU A 167 -20.38 -12.56 -8.76
CA GLU A 167 -20.22 -13.24 -10.05
C GLU A 167 -19.03 -12.69 -10.85
N PHE A 168 -18.85 -11.37 -10.90
CA PHE A 168 -17.66 -10.76 -11.53
C PHE A 168 -16.36 -11.18 -10.83
N LEU A 169 -16.37 -11.29 -9.49
CA LEU A 169 -15.21 -11.73 -8.72
C LEU A 169 -14.92 -13.24 -8.83
N MET A 170 -15.79 -14.03 -9.44
CA MET A 170 -15.48 -15.42 -9.81
C MET A 170 -14.46 -15.49 -10.95
N ASN A 171 -14.36 -14.47 -11.79
CA ASN A 171 -13.33 -14.36 -12.80
C ASN A 171 -11.95 -14.04 -12.18
N ASP A 172 -10.94 -14.85 -12.51
CA ASP A 172 -9.59 -14.76 -11.95
C ASP A 172 -8.92 -13.40 -12.14
N GLU A 173 -9.03 -12.80 -13.33
CA GLU A 173 -8.43 -11.49 -13.63
C GLU A 173 -9.06 -10.38 -12.78
N SER A 174 -10.39 -10.37 -12.70
CA SER A 174 -11.15 -9.43 -11.89
C SER A 174 -10.82 -9.56 -10.41
N ARG A 175 -10.74 -10.80 -9.91
CA ARG A 175 -10.37 -11.11 -8.52
C ARG A 175 -8.94 -10.68 -8.21
N ARG A 176 -7.98 -10.95 -9.10
CA ARG A 176 -6.57 -10.53 -8.95
C ARG A 176 -6.43 -9.01 -8.93
N ARG A 177 -7.11 -8.29 -9.83
CA ARG A 177 -7.12 -6.82 -9.84
C ARG A 177 -7.69 -6.25 -8.56
N PHE A 178 -8.81 -6.79 -8.10
CA PHE A 178 -9.44 -6.36 -6.86
C PHE A 178 -8.54 -6.63 -5.64
N ALA A 179 -7.93 -7.82 -5.56
CA ALA A 179 -6.98 -8.17 -4.51
C ALA A 179 -5.74 -7.25 -4.51
N ALA A 180 -5.17 -6.97 -5.68
CA ALA A 180 -4.03 -6.06 -5.80
C ALA A 180 -4.38 -4.63 -5.34
N MET A 181 -5.59 -4.16 -5.65
CA MET A 181 -6.10 -2.88 -5.15
C MET A 181 -6.21 -2.87 -3.62
N LEU A 182 -6.77 -3.94 -3.02
CA LEU A 182 -6.90 -4.05 -1.55
C LEU A 182 -5.53 -4.08 -0.85
N CYS A 183 -4.57 -4.79 -1.43
CA CYS A 183 -3.21 -4.93 -0.90
C CYS A 183 -2.28 -3.74 -1.26
N GLY A 184 -2.75 -2.77 -2.04
CA GLY A 184 -1.93 -1.65 -2.52
C GLY A 184 -0.84 -2.03 -3.53
N LEU A 185 -0.90 -3.23 -4.12
CA LEU A 185 0.08 -3.72 -5.09
C LEU A 185 -0.11 -3.14 -6.49
N ASP A 186 -1.27 -2.56 -6.77
CA ASP A 186 -1.57 -1.90 -8.03
C ASP A 186 -1.17 -0.41 -8.04
N ILE A 187 -0.64 0.13 -6.93
CA ILE A 187 -0.22 1.52 -6.79
C ILE A 187 0.85 1.83 -7.84
N GLN A 188 0.59 2.88 -8.62
CA GLN A 188 1.52 3.46 -9.57
C GLN A 188 1.56 4.97 -9.35
N TYR A 189 2.73 5.51 -9.04
CA TYR A 189 2.92 6.96 -8.97
C TYR A 189 3.03 7.55 -10.36
N ASN A 190 2.41 8.72 -10.55
CA ASN A 190 2.50 9.48 -11.78
C ASN A 190 3.60 10.55 -11.67
N PHE A 191 4.65 10.41 -12.47
CA PHE A 191 5.78 11.36 -12.52
C PHE A 191 5.60 12.45 -13.59
N GLY A 192 4.37 12.71 -14.04
CA GLY A 192 4.07 13.73 -15.05
C GLY A 192 4.56 13.30 -16.43
N GLN A 193 5.40 14.12 -17.06
CA GLN A 193 5.89 13.90 -18.44
C GLN A 193 6.62 12.56 -18.63
N TYR A 194 7.14 11.95 -17.56
CA TYR A 194 7.79 10.63 -17.62
C TYR A 194 6.80 9.46 -17.71
N ASN A 195 5.50 9.67 -17.43
CA ASN A 195 4.46 8.63 -17.40
C ASN A 195 3.33 8.85 -18.43
N LEU A 196 3.51 9.73 -19.42
CA LEU A 196 2.53 9.93 -20.48
C LEU A 196 2.64 8.80 -21.53
N GLY A 197 1.97 7.69 -21.25
CA GLY A 197 1.42 6.77 -22.27
C GLY A 197 2.37 5.85 -23.03
N GLU A 198 3.69 6.11 -23.05
CA GLU A 198 4.66 5.30 -23.83
C GLU A 198 5.79 4.68 -22.98
N GLY A 199 5.74 4.86 -21.65
CA GLY A 199 6.73 4.31 -20.73
C GLY A 199 6.52 2.82 -20.41
N HIS A 200 7.60 2.16 -19.99
CA HIS A 200 7.55 0.76 -19.56
C HIS A 200 6.51 0.55 -18.42
N PRO A 201 5.72 -0.55 -18.42
CA PRO A 201 4.63 -0.76 -17.46
C PRO A 201 5.03 -0.73 -15.97
N LEU A 202 6.31 -1.01 -15.68
CA LEU A 202 6.89 -1.00 -14.34
C LEU A 202 7.15 0.41 -13.78
N LEU A 203 7.21 1.44 -14.62
CA LEU A 203 7.54 2.80 -14.19
C LEU A 203 6.51 3.35 -13.20
N GLY A 204 6.99 3.86 -12.06
CA GLY A 204 6.17 4.34 -10.95
C GLY A 204 5.54 3.24 -10.09
N ARG A 205 5.67 1.96 -10.48
CA ARG A 205 5.18 0.81 -9.71
C ARG A 205 6.25 0.27 -8.78
N ARG A 206 5.82 -0.54 -7.81
CA ARG A 206 6.72 -1.24 -6.92
C ARG A 206 7.52 -2.29 -7.71
N MET A 207 8.82 -2.35 -7.46
CA MET A 207 9.69 -3.39 -8.00
C MET A 207 9.31 -4.77 -7.42
N PRO A 208 9.17 -5.83 -8.24
CA PRO A 208 8.98 -7.19 -7.74
C PRO A 208 10.22 -7.73 -7.00
N ASP A 209 10.01 -8.67 -6.08
CA ASP A 209 11.10 -9.34 -5.35
C ASP A 209 11.69 -10.48 -6.16
N LEU A 210 12.50 -10.13 -7.15
CA LEU A 210 13.09 -11.09 -8.08
C LEU A 210 14.34 -11.76 -7.48
N ASP A 211 14.54 -13.03 -7.81
CA ASP A 211 15.79 -13.75 -7.55
C ASP A 211 16.78 -13.47 -8.69
N LEU A 212 17.76 -12.61 -8.40
CA LEU A 212 18.76 -12.13 -9.34
C LEU A 212 20.02 -12.99 -9.29
N ALA A 213 20.64 -13.21 -10.45
CA ALA A 213 21.98 -13.77 -10.56
C ALA A 213 23.00 -12.64 -10.81
N THR A 214 24.00 -12.51 -9.93
CA THR A 214 25.10 -11.54 -10.08
C THR A 214 26.46 -12.23 -10.11
N SER A 215 27.53 -11.48 -10.34
CA SER A 215 28.91 -12.00 -10.26
C SER A 215 29.27 -12.53 -8.87
N ASP A 216 28.67 -11.95 -7.83
CA ASP A 216 28.99 -12.23 -6.43
C ASP A 216 28.07 -13.30 -5.83
N GLY A 217 27.10 -13.79 -6.61
CA GLY A 217 26.16 -14.85 -6.23
C GLY A 217 24.69 -14.45 -6.42
N PRO A 218 23.76 -15.34 -6.02
CA PRO A 218 22.34 -15.07 -6.07
C PRO A 218 21.92 -14.06 -4.99
N LEU A 219 21.00 -13.15 -5.32
CA LEU A 219 20.44 -12.18 -4.38
C LEU A 219 18.97 -11.88 -4.68
N ARG A 220 18.22 -11.45 -3.67
CA ARG A 220 16.81 -11.03 -3.84
C ARG A 220 16.75 -9.52 -3.96
N VAL A 221 15.93 -8.98 -4.85
CA VAL A 221 15.82 -7.52 -5.04
C VAL A 221 15.55 -6.80 -3.72
N PHE A 222 14.68 -7.32 -2.85
CA PHE A 222 14.36 -6.65 -1.59
C PHE A 222 15.53 -6.55 -0.63
N SER A 223 16.53 -7.45 -0.70
CA SER A 223 17.72 -7.32 0.15
C SER A 223 18.58 -6.11 -0.19
N LEU A 224 18.50 -5.61 -1.43
CA LEU A 224 19.21 -4.40 -1.87
C LEU A 224 18.61 -3.12 -1.28
N LEU A 225 17.35 -3.17 -0.80
CA LEU A 225 16.63 -2.00 -0.30
C LEU A 225 16.75 -1.82 1.22
N HIS A 226 17.38 -2.76 1.92
CA HIS A 226 17.49 -2.73 3.40
C HIS A 226 18.29 -1.52 3.91
N ASP A 227 19.28 -1.05 3.16
CA ASP A 227 20.09 0.13 3.51
C ASP A 227 19.39 1.46 3.16
N ALA A 228 18.16 1.40 2.64
CA ALA A 228 17.39 2.57 2.19
C ALA A 228 18.14 3.45 1.17
N ARG A 229 19.01 2.85 0.35
CA ARG A 229 19.69 3.50 -0.76
C ARG A 229 18.94 3.28 -2.08
N PRO A 230 18.98 4.24 -3.01
CA PRO A 230 18.54 3.99 -4.36
C PRO A 230 19.42 2.96 -5.05
N VAL A 231 18.82 2.14 -5.92
CA VAL A 231 19.52 1.06 -6.62
C VAL A 231 19.24 1.14 -8.12
N LEU A 232 20.29 1.20 -8.93
CA LEU A 232 20.24 0.92 -10.36
C LEU A 232 20.56 -0.57 -10.57
N ILE A 233 19.60 -1.30 -11.12
CA ILE A 233 19.79 -2.71 -11.51
C ILE A 233 19.93 -2.74 -13.03
N ASN A 234 21.12 -3.09 -13.51
CA ASN A 234 21.46 -3.19 -14.93
C ASN A 234 21.37 -4.65 -15.37
N PHE A 235 20.48 -4.94 -16.33
CA PHE A 235 20.34 -6.27 -16.95
C PHE A 235 21.10 -6.39 -18.26
N GLY A 236 21.70 -5.31 -18.74
CA GLY A 236 22.55 -5.28 -19.92
C GLY A 236 22.75 -3.87 -20.48
N GLY A 237 23.98 -3.58 -20.90
CA GLY A 237 24.39 -2.27 -21.41
C GLY A 237 25.44 -1.63 -20.54
N ASP A 238 26.01 -0.51 -21.02
CA ASP A 238 26.94 0.33 -20.28
C ASP A 238 26.19 1.59 -19.81
N LEU A 239 26.05 1.76 -18.50
CA LEU A 239 25.30 2.85 -17.88
C LEU A 239 26.21 3.60 -16.90
N ASP A 240 26.58 4.83 -17.26
CA ASP A 240 27.42 5.66 -16.40
C ASP A 240 26.59 6.46 -15.39
N ILE A 241 26.80 6.15 -14.11
CA ILE A 241 26.25 6.89 -12.97
C ILE A 241 27.34 7.43 -12.03
N ALA A 242 28.59 7.52 -12.48
CA ALA A 242 29.72 7.95 -11.66
C ALA A 242 29.44 9.22 -10.81
N PRO A 243 28.73 10.26 -11.32
CA PRO A 243 28.43 11.44 -10.53
C PRO A 243 27.46 11.23 -9.35
N TRP A 244 26.82 10.06 -9.24
CA TRP A 244 25.88 9.68 -8.16
C TRP A 244 26.33 8.43 -7.39
N ALA A 245 27.53 7.90 -7.65
CA ALA A 245 28.01 6.66 -7.05
C ALA A 245 28.14 6.73 -5.51
N ASP A 246 28.25 7.93 -4.95
CA ASP A 246 28.25 8.18 -3.51
C ASP A 246 26.93 7.82 -2.82
N ARG A 247 25.81 7.83 -3.55
CA ARG A 247 24.47 7.64 -3.00
C ARG A 247 23.67 6.53 -3.67
N VAL A 248 23.80 6.35 -4.99
CA VAL A 248 23.10 5.32 -5.75
C VAL A 248 23.98 4.09 -5.87
N GLN A 249 23.46 2.94 -5.44
CA GLN A 249 24.10 1.65 -5.67
C GLN A 249 23.83 1.20 -7.11
N SER A 250 24.86 0.79 -7.85
CA SER A 250 24.69 0.13 -9.15
C SER A 250 25.04 -1.34 -9.03
N ILE A 251 24.26 -2.21 -9.64
CA ILE A 251 24.56 -3.63 -9.75
C ILE A 251 24.30 -4.13 -11.17
N ASP A 252 25.15 -5.03 -11.65
CA ASP A 252 24.90 -5.82 -12.85
C ASP A 252 24.27 -7.16 -12.44
N ALA A 253 23.14 -7.50 -13.05
CA ALA A 253 22.38 -8.69 -12.71
C ALA A 253 21.78 -9.36 -13.95
N ARG A 254 21.42 -10.64 -13.81
CA ARG A 254 20.57 -11.35 -14.75
C ARG A 254 19.33 -11.87 -14.04
N TYR A 255 18.23 -11.91 -14.77
CA TYR A 255 17.00 -12.55 -14.33
C TYR A 255 16.46 -13.39 -15.48
N GLU A 256 16.28 -14.69 -15.24
CA GLU A 256 15.86 -15.66 -16.26
C GLU A 256 14.36 -16.02 -16.15
N GLY A 257 13.65 -15.45 -15.17
CA GLY A 257 12.23 -15.69 -14.97
C GLY A 257 11.32 -14.75 -15.77
N THR A 258 10.02 -14.98 -15.62
CA THR A 258 8.98 -14.13 -16.23
C THR A 258 8.79 -12.85 -15.44
N TRP A 259 8.77 -11.72 -16.15
CA TRP A 259 8.43 -10.43 -15.54
C TRP A 259 6.92 -10.32 -15.36
N GLU A 260 6.43 -10.67 -14.17
CA GLU A 260 5.01 -10.54 -13.84
C GLU A 260 4.77 -9.41 -12.84
N LEU A 261 3.81 -8.54 -13.16
CA LEU A 261 3.36 -7.47 -12.27
C LEU A 261 2.00 -7.82 -11.67
N PRO A 262 1.77 -7.54 -10.37
CA PRO A 262 0.46 -7.66 -9.76
C PRO A 262 -0.61 -6.92 -10.59
N ALA A 263 -1.76 -7.56 -10.80
CA ALA A 263 -2.91 -7.04 -11.57
C ALA A 263 -2.71 -6.81 -13.08
N MET A 264 -1.49 -6.90 -13.61
CA MET A 264 -1.22 -6.75 -15.05
C MET A 264 -0.75 -8.04 -15.73
N GLY A 265 -0.17 -8.97 -14.97
CA GLY A 265 0.38 -10.21 -15.52
C GLY A 265 1.75 -9.97 -16.13
N GLU A 266 2.09 -10.77 -17.14
CA GLU A 266 3.37 -10.72 -17.83
C GLU A 266 3.59 -9.38 -18.57
N VAL A 267 4.79 -8.82 -18.41
CA VAL A 267 5.26 -7.61 -19.09
C VAL A 267 6.61 -7.87 -19.74
N VAL A 268 7.01 -6.99 -20.65
CA VAL A 268 8.33 -7.04 -21.28
C VAL A 268 9.43 -6.87 -20.21
N ALA A 269 10.55 -7.55 -20.39
CA ALA A 269 11.71 -7.39 -19.52
C ALA A 269 12.39 -6.02 -19.76
N PRO A 270 12.67 -5.21 -18.73
CA PRO A 270 13.46 -4.00 -18.86
C PRO A 270 14.94 -4.31 -19.05
N ALA A 271 15.68 -3.43 -19.74
CA ALA A 271 17.14 -3.54 -19.84
C ALA A 271 17.84 -3.03 -18.57
N ALA A 272 17.24 -2.07 -17.88
CA ALA A 272 17.69 -1.59 -16.58
C ALA A 272 16.53 -0.92 -15.82
N VAL A 273 16.62 -0.86 -14.49
CA VAL A 273 15.64 -0.19 -13.64
C VAL A 273 16.32 0.62 -12.54
N LEU A 274 15.87 1.86 -12.35
CA LEU A 274 16.27 2.70 -11.22
C LEU A 274 15.19 2.63 -10.15
N VAL A 275 15.53 2.05 -9.00
CA VAL A 275 14.62 1.81 -7.88
C VAL A 275 14.90 2.82 -6.77
N ARG A 276 13.85 3.51 -6.31
CA ARG A 276 13.89 4.42 -5.16
C ARG A 276 14.03 3.66 -3.84
N PRO A 277 14.44 4.32 -2.75
CA PRO A 277 14.48 3.72 -1.42
C PRO A 277 13.16 3.12 -0.92
N ASP A 278 12.02 3.61 -1.42
CA ASP A 278 10.69 3.07 -1.10
C ASP A 278 10.27 1.89 -2.00
N GLY A 279 11.17 1.40 -2.84
CA GLY A 279 10.96 0.26 -3.73
C GLY A 279 10.18 0.58 -5.01
N HIS A 280 9.84 1.86 -5.27
CA HIS A 280 9.19 2.27 -6.51
C HIS A 280 10.21 2.57 -7.61
N VAL A 281 9.89 2.15 -8.83
CA VAL A 281 10.75 2.35 -9.99
C VAL A 281 10.61 3.77 -10.51
N ALA A 282 11.72 4.53 -10.49
CA ALA A 282 11.83 5.92 -10.92
C ALA A 282 12.18 6.08 -12.40
N TRP A 283 12.82 5.08 -13.00
CA TRP A 283 13.21 5.05 -14.41
C TRP A 283 13.34 3.60 -14.89
N VAL A 284 13.09 3.39 -16.17
CA VAL A 284 13.28 2.11 -16.84
C VAL A 284 14.03 2.33 -18.14
N GLY A 285 15.12 1.60 -18.32
CA GLY A 285 15.93 1.60 -19.53
C GLY A 285 15.43 0.58 -20.55
N ASN A 286 15.39 1.00 -21.82
CA ASN A 286 15.07 0.15 -22.98
C ASN A 286 16.29 0.01 -23.89
N GLY A 287 17.47 -0.26 -23.32
CA GLY A 287 18.73 -0.41 -24.05
C GLY A 287 19.48 0.89 -24.35
N THR A 288 19.03 2.02 -23.79
CA THR A 288 19.72 3.32 -23.81
C THR A 288 19.70 3.94 -22.42
N ASP A 289 20.57 4.90 -22.17
CA ASP A 289 20.63 5.73 -20.95
C ASP A 289 19.71 6.96 -21.01
N GLN A 290 18.84 7.04 -22.04
CA GLN A 290 17.99 8.19 -22.25
C GLN A 290 17.11 8.47 -21.03
N GLY A 291 17.24 9.68 -20.48
CA GLY A 291 16.50 10.12 -19.29
C GLY A 291 17.02 9.56 -17.96
N LEU A 292 18.09 8.75 -17.95
CA LEU A 292 18.67 8.22 -16.70
C LEU A 292 19.22 9.35 -15.82
N HIS A 293 20.04 10.23 -16.39
CA HIS A 293 20.62 11.36 -15.63
C HIS A 293 19.54 12.34 -15.15
N ASP A 294 18.50 12.58 -15.94
CA ASP A 294 17.36 13.40 -15.52
C ASP A 294 16.61 12.77 -14.34
N ALA A 295 16.39 11.44 -14.38
CA ALA A 295 15.77 10.72 -13.28
C ALA A 295 16.65 10.73 -12.02
N LEU A 296 17.96 10.49 -12.16
CA LEU A 296 18.92 10.58 -11.05
C LEU A 296 18.91 11.98 -10.43
N ALA A 297 18.96 13.03 -11.25
CA ALA A 297 18.90 14.42 -10.80
C ALA A 297 17.59 14.75 -10.08
N THR A 298 16.46 14.29 -10.63
CA THR A 298 15.12 14.53 -10.09
C THR A 298 14.94 13.89 -8.71
N TRP A 299 15.37 12.64 -8.56
CA TRP A 299 15.07 11.86 -7.34
C TRP A 299 16.19 11.89 -6.30
N PHE A 300 17.45 12.07 -6.71
CA PHE A 300 18.63 11.91 -5.85
C PHE A 300 19.55 13.14 -5.85
N GLY A 301 19.06 14.26 -6.39
CA GLY A 301 19.76 15.54 -6.41
C GLY A 301 20.76 15.68 -7.56
N PRO A 302 21.35 16.88 -7.75
CA PRO A 302 22.30 17.13 -8.82
C PRO A 302 23.54 16.23 -8.73
N PRO A 303 24.27 16.03 -9.85
CA PRO A 303 25.52 15.28 -9.85
C PRO A 303 26.51 15.86 -8.84
N ALA A 304 27.30 15.01 -8.18
CA ALA A 304 28.40 15.46 -7.35
C ALA A 304 29.39 16.28 -8.19
N ALA A 305 29.97 17.33 -7.59
CA ALA A 305 31.06 18.05 -8.22
C ALA A 305 32.27 17.10 -8.33
N VAL A 306 32.76 16.92 -9.57
CA VAL A 306 33.97 16.16 -9.88
C VAL A 306 35.21 16.91 -9.41
#